data_AF-A0AB33GUL5-F1
#
_entry.id   AF-A0AB33GUL5-F1
#
_cell.length_a   1.000
_cell.length_b   1.000
_cell.length_c   1.000
_cell.angle_alpha   90.00
_cell.angle_beta   90.00
_cell.angle_gamma   90.00
#
_symmetry.space_group_name_H-M   'P 1'
#
loop_
_entity.id
_entity.type
_entity.pdbx_description
1 polymer ?
#
loop_
_entity_poly.entity_id
_entity_poly.type
_entity_poly.pdbx_seq_one_letter_code
_entity_poly.pdbx_strand_id
1 'polypeptide(L)'
;MKYLVFTKSLYTTDEFGNIKVNPLLEAETRWYMSQSFELTCATHGIDAIEFRSELKKSLYEYTHSFESENVKLSQYHQDKEIILHDCKEDMGWDIFFDRDYLLAENKLAVKWTDRDIMDVYSKAFKSTINLFEKLVVNNKLTLRDTSGWVIVNPTFERQFEWIESEVFEIVGTHLGYNVDAIRKQMVTACKMTFN
;
A
#
# COMPACT_ATOMS: atom_id res chain seq x y z
N MET A 1 -19.69 -17.50 -12.77
CA MET A 1 -18.25 -17.77 -13.01
C MET A 1 -17.93 -18.81 -14.09
N LYS A 2 -18.35 -20.09 -13.98
CA LYS A 2 -17.95 -21.18 -14.92
C LYS A 2 -18.17 -20.86 -16.40
N TYR A 3 -19.26 -20.18 -16.74
CA TYR A 3 -19.53 -19.71 -18.10
C TYR A 3 -18.48 -18.71 -18.59
N LEU A 4 -18.11 -17.73 -17.76
CA LEU A 4 -17.11 -16.71 -18.11
C LEU A 4 -15.70 -17.30 -18.25
N VAL A 5 -15.37 -18.30 -17.43
CA VAL A 5 -14.14 -19.09 -17.57
C VAL A 5 -14.14 -19.83 -18.90
N PHE A 6 -15.23 -20.52 -19.23
CA PHE A 6 -15.38 -21.27 -20.48
C PHE A 6 -15.27 -20.38 -21.71
N THR A 7 -15.89 -19.19 -21.68
CA THR A 7 -15.84 -18.23 -22.80
C THR A 7 -14.60 -17.35 -22.79
N LYS A 8 -13.66 -17.56 -21.86
CA LYS A 8 -12.46 -16.72 -21.65
C LYS A 8 -12.78 -15.23 -21.59
N SER A 9 -13.92 -14.88 -20.99
CA SER A 9 -14.45 -13.52 -20.94
C SER A 9 -14.36 -12.93 -19.53
N LEU A 10 -13.35 -13.33 -18.75
CA LEU A 10 -13.17 -12.92 -17.35
C LEU A 10 -12.78 -11.45 -17.23
N TYR A 11 -11.94 -10.97 -18.15
CA TYR A 11 -11.52 -9.58 -18.24
C TYR A 11 -11.09 -9.24 -19.67
N THR A 12 -10.93 -7.94 -19.93
CA THR A 12 -10.32 -7.40 -21.15
C THR A 12 -9.16 -6.50 -20.76
N THR A 13 -8.16 -6.38 -21.64
CA THR A 13 -7.07 -5.42 -21.46
C THR A 13 -7.22 -4.31 -22.50
N ASP A 14 -7.08 -3.06 -22.09
CA ASP A 14 -7.07 -1.93 -23.03
C ASP A 14 -5.70 -1.75 -23.73
N GLU A 15 -5.60 -0.74 -24.59
CA GLU A 15 -4.38 -0.42 -25.35
C GLU A 15 -3.20 0.04 -24.47
N PHE A 16 -3.46 0.40 -23.22
CA PHE A 16 -2.46 0.82 -22.23
C PHE A 16 -2.09 -0.31 -21.26
N GLY A 17 -2.68 -1.50 -21.41
CA GLY A 17 -2.43 -2.61 -20.51
C GLY A 17 -3.35 -2.64 -19.28
N ASN A 18 -4.30 -1.71 -19.14
CA ASN A 18 -5.20 -1.70 -17.98
C ASN A 18 -6.22 -2.83 -18.08
N ILE A 19 -6.44 -3.51 -16.96
CA ILE A 19 -7.38 -4.62 -16.86
C ILE A 19 -8.77 -4.09 -16.53
N LYS A 20 -9.75 -4.48 -17.35
CA LYS A 20 -11.17 -4.26 -17.10
C LYS A 20 -11.85 -5.59 -16.86
N VAL A 21 -12.19 -5.85 -15.61
CA VAL A 21 -12.89 -7.08 -15.19
C VAL A 21 -14.29 -7.11 -15.79
N ASN A 22 -14.78 -8.30 -16.15
CA ASN A 22 -16.14 -8.47 -16.61
C ASN A 22 -17.14 -8.02 -15.51
N PRO A 23 -18.11 -7.14 -15.80
CA PRO A 23 -19.04 -6.63 -14.79
C PRO A 23 -19.82 -7.73 -14.05
N LEU A 24 -20.12 -8.85 -14.71
CA LEU A 24 -20.78 -9.99 -14.07
C LEU A 24 -19.84 -10.70 -13.08
N LEU A 25 -18.57 -10.86 -13.45
CA LEU A 25 -17.55 -11.42 -12.56
C LEU A 25 -17.33 -10.50 -11.36
N GLU A 26 -17.22 -9.19 -11.60
CA GLU A 26 -17.06 -8.18 -10.55
C GLU A 26 -18.24 -8.17 -9.57
N ALA A 27 -19.49 -8.26 -10.07
CA ALA A 27 -20.66 -8.34 -9.21
C ALA A 27 -20.68 -9.63 -8.38
N GLU A 28 -20.32 -10.76 -8.99
CA GLU A 28 -20.25 -12.07 -8.34
C GLU A 28 -19.15 -12.09 -7.26
N THR A 29 -17.96 -11.55 -7.55
CA THR A 29 -16.86 -11.49 -6.58
C THR A 29 -17.13 -10.52 -5.43
N ARG A 30 -17.78 -9.38 -5.68
CA ARG A 30 -18.28 -8.49 -4.62
C ARG A 30 -19.29 -9.19 -3.71
N TRP A 31 -20.18 -10.01 -4.27
CA TRP A 31 -21.14 -10.76 -3.46
C TRP A 31 -20.42 -11.75 -2.53
N TYR A 32 -19.40 -12.47 -3.00
CA TYR A 32 -18.62 -13.37 -2.16
C TYR A 32 -17.93 -12.66 -0.99
N MET A 33 -17.60 -11.37 -1.11
CA MET A 33 -17.00 -10.58 -0.04
C MET A 33 -18.03 -9.96 0.93
N SER A 34 -19.33 -10.17 0.70
CA SER A 34 -20.39 -9.57 1.51
C SER A 34 -20.69 -10.36 2.79
N GLN A 35 -21.21 -9.67 3.81
CA GLN A 35 -21.76 -10.31 5.01
C GLN A 35 -22.91 -11.26 4.69
N SER A 36 -23.70 -10.96 3.66
CA SER A 36 -24.80 -11.84 3.22
C SER A 36 -24.28 -13.19 2.73
N PHE A 37 -23.12 -13.21 2.08
CA PHE A 37 -22.45 -14.45 1.70
C PHE A 37 -21.98 -15.22 2.92
N GLU A 38 -21.34 -14.57 3.88
CA GLU A 38 -20.87 -15.21 5.13
C GLU A 38 -22.02 -15.86 5.90
N LEU A 39 -23.15 -15.17 6.01
CA LEU A 39 -24.37 -15.71 6.61
C LEU A 39 -24.89 -16.92 5.84
N THR A 40 -24.90 -16.87 4.51
CA THR A 40 -25.32 -17.99 3.66
C THR A 40 -24.40 -19.20 3.89
N CYS A 41 -23.09 -19.01 3.87
CA CYS A 41 -22.10 -20.05 4.19
C CYS A 41 -22.35 -20.68 5.56
N ALA A 42 -22.56 -19.86 6.59
CA ALA A 42 -22.85 -20.33 7.94
C ALA A 42 -24.11 -21.20 8.00
N THR A 43 -25.18 -20.84 7.27
CA THR A 43 -26.43 -21.65 7.22
C THR A 43 -26.25 -23.00 6.55
N HIS A 44 -25.24 -23.14 5.68
CA HIS A 44 -24.94 -24.37 4.95
C HIS A 44 -23.74 -25.14 5.52
N GLY A 45 -23.16 -24.69 6.63
CA GLY A 45 -21.98 -25.31 7.24
C GLY A 45 -20.72 -25.22 6.37
N ILE A 46 -20.63 -24.18 5.54
CA ILE A 46 -19.50 -23.91 4.66
C ILE A 46 -18.62 -22.85 5.32
N ASP A 47 -17.31 -23.04 5.31
CA ASP A 47 -16.36 -21.98 5.69
C ASP A 47 -16.23 -20.98 4.53
N ALA A 48 -16.67 -19.73 4.77
CA ALA A 48 -16.61 -18.67 3.78
C ALA A 48 -15.17 -18.29 3.38
N ILE A 49 -14.22 -18.40 4.31
CA ILE A 49 -12.81 -18.10 4.08
C ILE A 49 -12.20 -19.18 3.18
N GLU A 50 -12.44 -20.46 3.51
CA GLU A 50 -11.99 -21.59 2.71
C GLU A 50 -12.56 -21.51 1.28
N PHE A 51 -13.86 -21.23 1.15
CA PHE A 51 -14.50 -21.06 -0.16
C PHE A 51 -13.85 -19.94 -0.98
N ARG A 52 -13.62 -18.77 -0.38
CA ARG A 52 -12.97 -17.64 -1.06
C ARG A 52 -11.55 -17.99 -1.48
N SER A 53 -10.81 -18.73 -0.67
CA SER A 53 -9.45 -19.18 -0.97
C SER A 53 -9.42 -20.11 -2.19
N GLU A 54 -10.26 -21.14 -2.21
CA GLU A 54 -10.37 -22.09 -3.32
C GLU A 54 -10.84 -21.40 -4.62
N LEU A 55 -11.74 -20.43 -4.48
CA LEU A 55 -12.20 -19.62 -5.60
C LEU A 55 -11.07 -18.77 -6.20
N LYS A 56 -10.30 -18.08 -5.34
CA LYS A 56 -9.14 -17.27 -5.76
C LYS A 56 -8.14 -18.13 -6.50
N LYS A 57 -7.80 -19.29 -5.94
CA LYS A 57 -6.88 -20.25 -6.57
C LYS A 57 -7.37 -20.69 -7.95
N SER A 58 -8.63 -21.09 -8.04
CA SER A 58 -9.23 -21.50 -9.32
C SER A 58 -9.18 -20.38 -10.35
N LEU A 59 -9.59 -19.16 -9.99
CA LEU A 59 -9.57 -18.01 -10.90
C LEU A 59 -8.15 -17.65 -11.34
N TYR A 60 -7.20 -17.71 -10.42
CA TYR A 60 -5.79 -17.43 -10.69
C TYR A 60 -5.23 -18.37 -11.76
N GLU A 61 -5.47 -19.67 -11.61
CA GLU A 61 -5.07 -20.71 -12.59
C GLU A 61 -5.63 -20.47 -14.00
N TYR A 62 -6.82 -19.86 -14.11
CA TYR A 62 -7.43 -19.55 -15.42
C TYR A 62 -6.96 -18.24 -16.05
N THR A 63 -6.35 -17.35 -15.27
CA THR A 63 -6.09 -15.96 -15.68
C THR A 63 -4.60 -15.63 -15.80
N HIS A 64 -3.73 -16.39 -15.11
CA HIS A 64 -2.29 -16.16 -15.09
C HIS A 64 -1.57 -17.16 -15.99
N SER A 65 -0.39 -16.76 -16.49
CA SER A 65 0.38 -17.56 -17.44
C SER A 65 0.83 -18.92 -16.87
N PHE A 66 1.23 -19.83 -17.76
CA PHE A 66 1.88 -21.11 -17.39
C PHE A 66 3.27 -20.94 -16.76
N GLU A 67 3.82 -19.71 -16.71
CA GLU A 67 5.11 -19.47 -16.09
C GLU A 67 4.99 -19.62 -14.58
N SER A 68 5.88 -20.39 -13.97
CA SER A 68 5.80 -20.64 -12.53
C SER A 68 6.08 -19.37 -11.74
N GLU A 69 5.33 -19.16 -10.66
CA GLU A 69 5.55 -18.01 -9.76
C GLU A 69 7.00 -17.94 -9.26
N ASN A 70 7.64 -19.07 -9.02
CA ASN A 70 9.04 -19.11 -8.58
C ASN A 70 9.99 -18.50 -9.61
N VAL A 71 9.71 -18.68 -10.91
CA VAL A 71 10.51 -18.06 -11.98
C VAL A 71 10.28 -16.56 -12.00
N LYS A 72 9.02 -16.10 -11.94
CA LYS A 72 8.69 -14.67 -11.87
C LYS A 72 9.31 -14.00 -10.65
N LEU A 73 9.16 -14.60 -9.47
CA LEU A 73 9.71 -14.10 -8.21
C LEU A 73 11.24 -13.96 -8.29
N SER A 74 11.91 -14.96 -8.89
CA SER A 74 13.37 -14.90 -9.10
C SER A 74 13.78 -13.77 -10.03
N GLN A 75 12.99 -13.48 -11.09
CA GLN A 75 13.24 -12.36 -11.99
C GLN A 75 12.99 -11.02 -11.29
N TYR A 76 11.91 -10.88 -10.54
CA TYR A 76 11.57 -9.65 -9.82
C TYR A 76 12.61 -9.30 -8.76
N HIS A 77 13.17 -10.29 -8.05
CA HIS A 77 14.25 -10.04 -7.10
C HIS A 77 15.56 -9.56 -7.74
N GLN A 78 15.74 -9.74 -9.04
CA GLN A 78 16.91 -9.24 -9.79
C GLN A 78 16.69 -7.81 -10.30
N ASP A 79 15.44 -7.37 -10.49
CA ASP A 79 15.09 -6.02 -10.93
C ASP A 79 14.92 -5.08 -9.73
N LYS A 80 15.84 -4.12 -9.59
CA LYS A 80 15.82 -3.15 -8.47
C LYS A 80 14.68 -2.14 -8.57
N GLU A 81 14.05 -2.01 -9.73
CA GLU A 81 12.91 -1.11 -9.94
C GLU A 81 11.58 -1.77 -9.57
N ILE A 82 11.58 -3.08 -9.28
CA ILE A 82 10.38 -3.82 -8.90
C ILE A 82 10.26 -3.90 -7.37
N ILE A 83 9.11 -3.48 -6.87
CA ILE A 83 8.75 -3.61 -5.46
C ILE A 83 7.57 -4.56 -5.35
N LEU A 84 7.68 -5.53 -4.44
CA LEU A 84 6.60 -6.46 -4.12
C LEU A 84 5.69 -5.84 -3.04
N HIS A 85 4.44 -5.53 -3.40
CA HIS A 85 3.46 -4.92 -2.52
C HIS A 85 2.55 -5.98 -1.90
N ASP A 86 2.38 -5.94 -0.58
CA ASP A 86 1.44 -6.81 0.11
C ASP A 86 0.00 -6.51 -0.32
N CYS A 87 -0.72 -7.54 -0.76
CA CYS A 87 -2.12 -7.43 -1.13
C CYS A 87 -3.00 -7.70 0.10
N LYS A 88 -3.85 -6.74 0.46
CA LYS A 88 -4.79 -6.90 1.58
C LYS A 88 -6.11 -7.50 1.10
N GLU A 89 -6.84 -8.14 2.00
CA GLU A 89 -8.13 -8.77 1.66
C GLU A 89 -9.20 -7.79 1.16
N ASP A 90 -9.10 -6.52 1.55
CA ASP A 90 -9.99 -5.44 1.11
C ASP A 90 -9.58 -4.82 -0.23
N MET A 91 -8.44 -5.21 -0.79
CA MET A 91 -8.08 -4.86 -2.15
C MET A 91 -9.03 -5.54 -3.14
N GLY A 92 -9.47 -4.77 -4.13
CA GLY A 92 -10.43 -5.24 -5.13
C GLY A 92 -9.95 -6.47 -5.89
N TRP A 93 -10.91 -7.20 -6.46
CA TRP A 93 -10.63 -8.40 -7.24
C TRP A 93 -9.85 -8.13 -8.53
N ASP A 94 -9.84 -6.89 -9.00
CA ASP A 94 -9.08 -6.40 -10.15
C ASP A 94 -7.57 -6.65 -10.00
N ILE A 95 -7.02 -6.50 -8.79
CA ILE A 95 -5.59 -6.76 -8.52
C ILE A 95 -5.25 -8.23 -8.77
N PHE A 96 -6.16 -9.15 -8.43
CA PHE A 96 -5.94 -10.58 -8.62
C PHE A 96 -5.90 -11.00 -10.09
N PHE A 97 -6.27 -10.13 -11.02
CA PHE A 97 -6.17 -10.42 -12.46
C PHE A 97 -4.90 -9.83 -13.08
N ASP A 98 -4.12 -9.06 -12.32
CA ASP A 98 -2.86 -8.50 -12.78
C ASP A 98 -1.83 -9.60 -13.03
N ARG A 99 -1.17 -9.55 -14.18
CA ARG A 99 -0.21 -10.59 -14.61
C ARG A 99 0.96 -10.75 -13.66
N ASP A 100 1.29 -9.69 -12.93
CA ASP A 100 2.40 -9.62 -11.99
C ASP A 100 1.95 -9.92 -10.53
N TYR A 101 0.69 -10.31 -10.33
CA TYR A 101 0.20 -10.83 -9.06
C TYR A 101 0.77 -12.24 -8.79
N LEU A 102 1.23 -12.47 -7.57
CA LEU A 102 1.79 -13.74 -7.07
C LEU A 102 0.88 -14.28 -5.98
N LEU A 103 0.17 -15.38 -6.28
CA LEU A 103 -0.81 -15.97 -5.38
C LEU A 103 -0.16 -16.55 -4.13
N ALA A 104 0.97 -17.26 -4.25
CA ALA A 104 1.62 -17.91 -3.11
C ALA A 104 2.17 -16.90 -2.10
N GLU A 105 2.66 -15.77 -2.57
CA GLU A 105 3.20 -14.70 -1.73
C GLU A 105 2.12 -13.70 -1.29
N ASN A 106 0.94 -13.73 -1.90
CA ASN A 106 -0.12 -12.72 -1.75
C ASN A 106 0.42 -11.29 -1.97
N LYS A 107 1.20 -11.13 -3.06
CA LYS A 107 1.89 -9.88 -3.41
C LYS A 107 1.69 -9.52 -4.87
N LEU A 108 1.68 -8.22 -5.15
CA LEU A 108 1.72 -7.68 -6.51
C LEU A 108 3.10 -7.11 -6.78
N ALA A 109 3.77 -7.60 -7.83
CA ALA A 109 5.01 -6.99 -8.29
C ALA A 109 4.67 -5.74 -9.12
N VAL A 110 5.14 -4.58 -8.67
CA VAL A 110 4.93 -3.32 -9.38
C VAL A 110 6.29 -2.75 -9.72
N LYS A 111 6.47 -2.37 -10.99
CA LYS A 111 7.63 -1.59 -11.42
C LYS A 111 7.42 -0.12 -11.08
N TRP A 112 8.31 0.43 -10.27
CA TRP A 112 8.28 1.82 -9.85
C TRP A 112 9.21 2.63 -10.73
N THR A 113 8.69 3.71 -11.31
CA THR A 113 9.54 4.69 -11.97
C THR A 113 10.11 5.67 -10.95
N ASP A 114 11.21 6.33 -11.30
CA ASP A 114 11.75 7.43 -10.49
C ASP A 114 10.69 8.49 -10.17
N ARG A 115 9.75 8.73 -11.10
CA ARG A 115 8.64 9.65 -10.90
C ARG A 115 7.69 9.16 -9.79
N ASP A 116 7.34 7.88 -9.79
CA ASP A 116 6.44 7.30 -8.78
C ASP A 116 7.07 7.35 -7.39
N ILE A 117 8.35 6.99 -7.31
CA ILE A 117 9.16 7.08 -6.10
C ILE A 117 9.17 8.53 -5.58
N MET A 118 9.47 9.48 -6.46
CA MET A 118 9.50 10.90 -6.10
C MET A 118 8.13 11.45 -5.70
N ASP A 119 7.03 11.02 -6.33
CA ASP A 119 5.68 11.47 -5.95
C ASP A 119 5.30 10.98 -4.54
N VAL A 120 5.57 9.70 -4.23
CA VAL A 120 5.30 9.12 -2.91
C VAL A 120 6.14 9.80 -1.83
N TYR A 121 7.46 9.95 -2.04
CA TYR A 121 8.28 10.65 -1.06
C TYR A 121 7.94 12.14 -0.96
N SER A 122 7.53 12.79 -2.05
CA SER A 122 7.04 14.18 -2.00
C SER A 122 5.79 14.33 -1.14
N LYS A 123 4.86 13.37 -1.23
CA LYS A 123 3.69 13.31 -0.36
C LYS A 123 4.08 13.08 1.10
N ALA A 124 5.01 12.16 1.37
CA ALA A 124 5.53 11.90 2.72
C ALA A 124 6.20 13.15 3.32
N PHE A 125 7.09 13.80 2.56
CA PHE A 125 7.76 15.04 2.94
C PHE A 125 6.74 16.12 3.33
N LYS A 126 5.79 16.43 2.44
CA LYS A 126 4.74 17.44 2.70
C LYS A 126 3.88 17.07 3.91
N SER A 127 3.56 15.79 4.09
CA SER A 127 2.82 15.30 5.26
C SER A 127 3.58 15.56 6.56
N THR A 128 4.90 15.30 6.59
CA THR A 128 5.76 15.59 7.75
C THR A 128 5.80 17.09 8.07
N ILE A 129 5.95 17.96 7.06
CA ILE A 129 5.90 19.42 7.24
C ILE A 129 4.54 19.85 7.80
N ASN A 130 3.43 19.39 7.19
CA ASN A 130 2.08 19.72 7.64
C ASN A 130 1.81 19.23 9.07
N LEU A 131 2.31 18.05 9.43
CA LEU A 131 2.21 17.52 10.79
C LEU A 131 2.95 18.42 11.79
N PHE A 132 4.18 18.81 11.47
CA PHE A 132 4.96 19.73 12.29
C PHE A 132 4.23 21.06 12.51
N GLU A 133 3.82 21.73 11.43
CA GLU A 133 3.10 22.99 11.49
C GLU A 133 1.81 22.88 12.30
N LYS A 134 1.02 21.83 12.07
CA LYS A 134 -0.22 21.57 12.82
C LYS A 134 0.06 21.40 14.31
N LEU A 135 1.12 20.70 14.69
CA LEU A 135 1.46 20.49 16.10
C LEU A 135 1.99 21.77 16.75
N VAL A 136 2.76 22.58 16.03
CA VAL A 136 3.24 23.89 16.51
C VAL A 136 2.06 24.84 16.73
N VAL A 137 1.21 25.03 15.72
CA VAL A 137 0.06 25.96 15.79
C VAL A 137 -0.90 25.61 16.91
N ASN A 138 -1.07 24.31 17.19
CA ASN A 138 -1.97 23.85 18.25
C ASN A 138 -1.30 23.72 19.62
N ASN A 139 -0.03 24.14 19.79
CA ASN A 139 0.76 23.95 21.01
C ASN A 139 0.77 22.49 21.51
N LYS A 140 0.83 21.53 20.56
CA LYS A 140 0.84 20.08 20.80
C LYS A 140 2.13 19.40 20.37
N LEU A 141 3.12 20.18 19.92
CA LEU A 141 4.44 19.65 19.51
C LEU A 141 5.17 19.01 20.69
N THR A 142 5.00 19.55 21.89
CA THR A 142 5.50 18.98 23.13
C THR A 142 4.35 18.67 24.07
N LEU A 143 4.54 17.65 24.90
CA LEU A 143 3.58 17.17 25.90
C LEU A 143 4.28 17.09 27.26
N ARG A 144 3.50 17.08 28.35
CA ARG A 144 4.03 16.73 29.68
C ARG A 144 3.71 15.28 29.99
N ASP A 145 4.69 14.51 30.41
CA ASP A 145 4.48 13.15 30.90
C ASP A 145 3.81 13.15 32.30
N THR A 146 3.54 11.95 32.83
CA THR A 146 2.95 11.77 34.17
C THR A 146 3.83 12.30 35.30
N SER A 147 5.13 12.46 35.05
CA SER A 147 6.13 12.95 35.99
C SER A 147 6.37 14.47 35.84
N GLY A 148 5.70 15.12 34.89
CA GLY A 148 5.82 16.55 34.60
C GLY A 148 6.93 16.94 33.63
N TRP A 149 7.70 15.98 33.09
CA TRP A 149 8.75 16.20 32.09
C TRP A 149 8.16 16.56 30.73
N VAL A 150 8.80 17.51 30.06
CA VAL A 150 8.41 17.89 28.70
C VAL A 150 9.03 16.92 27.70
N ILE A 151 8.18 16.22 26.96
CA ILE A 151 8.57 15.31 25.87
C ILE A 151 8.09 15.86 24.53
N VAL A 152 8.73 15.46 23.44
CA VAL A 152 8.19 15.71 22.10
C VAL A 152 6.98 14.81 21.89
N ASN A 153 6.00 15.29 21.13
CA ASN A 153 4.84 14.50 20.76
C ASN A 153 5.28 13.20 20.08
N PRO A 154 4.93 12.01 20.60
CA PRO A 154 5.40 10.74 20.06
C PRO A 154 5.00 10.52 18.59
N THR A 155 3.91 11.13 18.13
CA THR A 155 3.52 11.08 16.71
C THR A 155 4.54 11.79 15.83
N PHE A 156 5.13 12.89 16.29
CA PHE A 156 6.15 13.63 15.56
C PHE A 156 7.55 13.03 15.75
N GLU A 157 7.87 12.56 16.95
CA GLU A 157 9.16 11.89 17.25
C GLU A 157 9.43 10.71 16.32
N ARG A 158 8.40 9.93 15.97
CA ARG A 158 8.50 8.84 14.98
C ARG A 158 8.93 9.29 13.58
N GLN A 159 8.94 10.58 13.30
CA GLN A 159 9.39 11.13 12.02
C GLN A 159 10.88 11.48 12.01
N PHE A 160 11.59 11.40 13.14
CA PHE A 160 12.97 11.90 13.24
C PHE A 160 13.94 11.17 12.31
N GLU A 161 13.92 9.84 12.29
CA GLU A 161 14.76 9.04 11.39
C GLU A 161 14.50 9.42 9.91
N TRP A 162 13.24 9.60 9.54
CA TRP A 162 12.85 10.08 8.22
C TRP A 162 13.41 11.49 7.94
N ILE A 163 13.26 12.44 8.87
CA ILE A 163 13.74 13.83 8.72
C ILE A 163 15.27 13.88 8.59
N GLU A 164 16.00 13.00 9.28
CA GLU A 164 17.45 12.91 9.24
C GLU A 164 17.98 12.18 8.00
N SER A 165 17.12 11.46 7.27
CA SER A 165 17.54 10.69 6.09
C SER A 165 17.99 11.58 4.92
N GLU A 166 18.88 11.02 4.08
CA GLU A 166 19.29 11.63 2.81
C GLU A 166 18.10 11.80 1.85
N VAL A 167 17.15 10.87 1.88
CA VAL A 167 15.96 10.90 1.01
C VAL A 167 15.09 12.13 1.30
N PHE A 168 14.91 12.48 2.58
CA PHE A 168 14.19 13.71 2.96
C PHE A 168 14.86 14.96 2.41
N GLU A 169 16.20 14.98 2.37
CA GLU A 169 16.98 16.10 1.85
C GLU A 169 16.89 16.22 0.32
N ILE A 170 17.04 15.10 -0.39
CA ILE A 170 16.89 15.03 -1.84
C ILE A 170 15.50 15.54 -2.25
N VAL A 171 14.45 15.02 -1.61
CA VAL A 171 13.06 15.35 -1.94
C VAL A 171 12.73 16.79 -1.57
N GLY A 172 13.13 17.24 -0.37
CA GLY A 172 12.91 18.61 0.05
C GLY A 172 13.58 19.63 -0.89
N THR A 173 14.82 19.35 -1.30
CA THR A 173 15.55 20.18 -2.26
C THR A 173 14.88 20.17 -3.63
N HIS A 174 14.45 19.01 -4.12
CA HIS A 174 13.70 18.88 -5.38
C HIS A 174 12.41 19.71 -5.36
N LEU A 175 11.73 19.77 -4.21
CA LEU A 175 10.51 20.57 -4.01
C LEU A 175 10.79 22.07 -3.76
N GLY A 176 12.05 22.50 -3.74
CA GLY A 176 12.46 23.90 -3.58
C GLY A 176 12.57 24.37 -2.13
N TYR A 177 12.58 23.47 -1.15
CA TYR A 177 12.75 23.82 0.26
C TYR A 177 14.22 23.94 0.66
N ASN A 178 14.50 24.84 1.61
CA ASN A 178 15.78 24.86 2.32
C ASN A 178 15.72 23.86 3.49
N VAL A 179 16.18 22.64 3.24
CA VAL A 179 16.08 21.52 4.20
C VAL A 179 16.86 21.80 5.48
N ASP A 180 18.05 22.39 5.38
CA ASP A 180 18.85 22.77 6.55
C ASP A 180 18.11 23.75 7.46
N ALA A 181 17.44 24.74 6.87
CA ALA A 181 16.65 25.70 7.62
C ALA A 181 15.45 25.01 8.31
N ILE A 182 14.76 24.11 7.61
CA ILE A 182 13.64 23.34 8.16
C ILE A 182 14.11 22.48 9.34
N ARG A 183 15.19 21.71 9.17
CA ARG A 183 15.76 20.88 10.24
C ARG A 183 16.11 21.73 11.47
N LYS A 184 16.79 22.87 11.27
CA LYS A 184 17.10 23.81 12.37
C LYS A 184 15.86 24.35 13.07
N GLN A 185 14.80 24.67 12.32
CA GLN A 185 13.53 25.10 12.87
C GLN A 185 12.85 23.99 13.68
N MET A 186 12.77 22.78 13.14
CA MET A 186 12.18 21.62 13.83
C MET A 186 12.95 21.29 15.11
N VAL A 187 14.27 21.21 15.07
CA VAL A 187 15.09 21.00 16.27
C VAL A 187 14.84 22.12 17.28
N THR A 188 14.80 23.38 16.84
CA THR A 188 14.58 24.52 17.75
C THR A 188 13.19 24.51 18.37
N ALA A 189 12.15 24.16 17.63
CA ALA A 189 10.80 24.03 18.15
C ALA A 189 10.65 22.82 19.08
N CYS A 190 11.42 21.76 18.85
CA CYS A 190 11.50 20.59 19.72
C CYS A 190 12.39 20.79 20.96
N LYS A 191 13.21 21.86 21.07
CA LYS A 191 13.99 22.20 22.29
C LYS A 191 13.04 22.29 23.50
N MET A 192 12.85 21.28 24.35
CA MET A 192 13.81 20.54 25.20
C MET A 192 14.65 21.50 26.03
N THR A 193 14.16 21.86 27.22
CA THR A 193 15.04 22.21 28.34
C THR A 193 15.65 20.91 28.85
N PHE A 194 16.86 20.58 28.39
CA PHE A 194 17.76 19.78 29.22
C PHE A 194 18.28 20.71 30.30
N ASN A 195 17.75 20.58 31.52
CA ASN A 195 18.41 21.08 32.71
C ASN A 195 19.39 20.02 33.20
#